data_AF-A0A925B705-F1
#
_entry.id   AF-A0A925B705-F1
#
_cell.length_a   1.000
_cell.length_b   1.000
_cell.length_c   1.000
_cell.angle_alpha   90.00
_cell.angle_beta   90.00
_cell.angle_gamma   90.00
#
_symmetry.space_group_name_H-M   'P 1'
#
loop_
_entity.id
_entity.type
_entity.pdbx_description
1 polymer ?
#
loop_
_entity_poly.entity_id
_entity_poly.type
_entity_poly.pdbx_seq_one_letter_code
_entity_poly.pdbx_strand_id
1 'polypeptide(L)' 'SGGPISTAVGHVLQTPAETTIELNLRIRNTSITEFAFTPKRHMLVGYNAIPHLDAPAYKDWVTYA' A
#
# COMPACT_ATOMS: atom_id res chain seq x y z
N SER A 1 7.71 -2.26 4.69
CA SER A 1 7.94 -0.80 4.82
C SER A 1 7.45 -0.11 3.57
N GLY A 2 7.19 1.21 3.62
CA GLY A 2 6.50 1.94 2.54
C GLY A 2 7.24 1.94 1.19
N GLY A 3 8.56 2.08 1.21
CA GLY A 3 9.38 2.10 -0.01
C GLY A 3 9.22 0.84 -0.87
N PRO A 4 9.57 -0.36 -0.39
CA PRO A 4 9.40 -1.61 -1.14
C PRO A 4 7.95 -1.89 -1.57
N ILE A 5 6.95 -1.54 -0.73
CA ILE A 5 5.53 -1.70 -1.08
C ILE A 5 5.19 -0.81 -2.27
N SER A 6 5.59 0.46 -2.25
CA SER A 6 5.28 1.41 -3.32
C SER A 6 6.03 1.07 -4.60
N THR A 7 7.26 0.59 -4.51
CA THR A 7 7.99 0.05 -5.67
C THR A 7 7.25 -1.12 -6.30
N ALA A 8 6.74 -2.06 -5.50
CA ALA A 8 5.98 -3.19 -6.02
C ALA A 8 4.65 -2.76 -6.65
N VAL A 9 3.91 -1.86 -6.00
CA VAL A 9 2.66 -1.29 -6.53
C VAL A 9 2.92 -0.55 -7.83
N GLY A 10 3.91 0.35 -7.85
CA GLY A 10 4.26 1.14 -9.02
C GLY A 10 4.76 0.27 -10.17
N HIS A 11 5.48 -0.80 -9.88
CA HIS A 11 5.84 -1.79 -10.89
C HIS A 11 4.61 -2.51 -11.46
N VAL A 12 3.69 -3.01 -10.62
CA VAL A 12 2.50 -3.73 -11.09
C VAL A 12 1.55 -2.82 -11.88
N LEU A 13 1.38 -1.57 -11.45
CA LEU A 13 0.50 -0.59 -12.09
C LEU A 13 1.19 0.24 -13.18
N GLN A 14 2.49 0.03 -13.40
CA GLN A 14 3.31 0.80 -14.36
C GLN A 14 3.19 2.32 -14.13
N THR A 15 3.21 2.75 -12.86
CA THR A 15 3.07 4.17 -12.53
C THR A 15 4.37 4.93 -12.81
N PRO A 16 4.29 6.22 -13.17
CA PRO A 16 5.45 7.11 -13.19
C PRO A 16 6.20 7.15 -11.85
N ALA A 17 7.45 7.61 -11.87
CA ALA A 17 8.28 7.69 -10.67
C ALA A 17 7.67 8.63 -9.62
N GLU A 18 7.14 9.77 -10.06
CA GLU A 18 6.49 10.78 -9.22
C GLU A 18 5.28 10.16 -8.49
N THR A 19 4.44 9.42 -9.21
CA THR A 19 3.30 8.70 -8.63
C THR A 19 3.76 7.62 -7.65
N THR A 20 4.84 6.91 -7.95
CA THR A 20 5.40 5.90 -7.04
C THR A 20 5.88 6.51 -5.72
N ILE A 21 6.51 7.69 -5.80
CA ILE A 21 6.94 8.46 -4.63
C ILE A 21 5.73 8.92 -3.80
N GLU A 22 4.71 9.47 -4.46
CA GLU A 22 3.48 9.90 -3.79
C GLU A 22 2.76 8.74 -3.09
N LEU A 23 2.74 7.55 -3.71
CA LEU A 23 2.19 6.34 -3.08
C LEU A 23 2.95 5.97 -1.80
N ASN A 24 4.28 6.14 -1.75
CA ASN A 24 5.04 5.87 -0.54
C ASN A 24 4.68 6.83 0.61
N LEU A 25 4.60 8.13 0.31
CA LEU A 25 4.28 9.17 1.28
C LEU A 25 2.85 9.09 1.85
N ARG A 26 1.99 8.25 1.27
CA ARG A 26 0.61 8.02 1.75
C ARG A 26 0.45 6.73 2.53
N ILE A 27 1.48 5.89 2.63
CA ILE A 27 1.38 4.59 3.32
C ILE A 27 1.19 4.81 4.82
N ARG A 28 0.13 4.19 5.34
CA ARG A 28 -0.18 4.12 6.77
C ARG A 28 0.69 3.06 7.42
N ASN A 29 1.05 3.28 8.68
CA ASN A 29 1.68 2.25 9.50
C ASN A 29 0.79 1.00 9.56
N THR A 30 1.44 -0.16 9.60
CA THR A 30 0.80 -1.49 9.66
C THR A 30 -0.25 -1.77 8.58
N SER A 31 -0.23 -1.04 7.46
CA SER A 31 -1.21 -1.24 6.39
C SER A 31 -0.98 -2.53 5.61
N ILE A 32 -2.09 -3.06 5.10
CA ILE A 32 -2.19 -4.25 4.27
C ILE A 32 -2.27 -3.80 2.81
N THR A 33 -1.38 -4.35 2.00
CA THR A 33 -1.43 -4.24 0.53
C THR A 33 -1.46 -5.65 -0.04
N GLU A 34 -2.45 -5.93 -0.88
CA GLU A 34 -2.75 -7.26 -1.38
C GLU A 34 -2.54 -7.34 -2.89
N PHE A 35 -1.85 -8.39 -3.32
CA PHE A 35 -1.64 -8.71 -4.72
C PHE A 35 -2.16 -10.11 -5.01
N ALA A 36 -2.84 -10.27 -6.15
CA ALA A 36 -3.15 -11.56 -6.72
C ALA A 36 -2.06 -11.94 -7.73
N PHE A 37 -1.43 -13.09 -7.51
CA PHE A 37 -0.39 -13.63 -8.38
C PHE A 37 -0.94 -14.77 -9.24
N THR A 38 -0.75 -14.66 -10.54
CA THR A 38 -1.01 -15.74 -11.49
C THR A 38 0.21 -15.89 -12.40
N PRO A 39 0.43 -17.05 -13.06
CA PRO A 39 1.54 -17.22 -14.00
C PRO A 39 1.55 -16.20 -15.16
N LYS A 40 0.39 -15.59 -15.48
CA LYS A 40 0.27 -14.64 -16.59
C LYS A 40 0.41 -13.18 -16.15
N ARG A 41 0.09 -12.85 -14.90
CA ARG A 41 0.08 -11.47 -14.40
C ARG A 41 0.05 -11.39 -12.88
N HIS A 42 0.58 -10.29 -12.37
CA HIS A 42 0.35 -9.80 -11.02
C HIS A 42 -0.68 -8.68 -11.07
N MET A 43 -1.58 -8.63 -10.10
CA MET A 43 -2.60 -7.58 -10.01
C MET A 43 -2.64 -7.04 -8.59
N LEU A 44 -2.74 -5.72 -8.46
CA LEU A 44 -3.09 -5.09 -7.19
C LEU A 44 -4.57 -5.35 -6.89
N VAL A 45 -4.86 -5.90 -5.72
CA VAL A 45 -6.23 -6.19 -5.25
C VAL A 45 -6.68 -5.14 -4.23
N GLY A 46 -5.78 -4.76 -3.33
CA GLY A 46 -6.04 -3.77 -2.29
C GLY A 46 -4.77 -3.03 -1.92
N TYR A 47 -4.89 -1.74 -1.58
CA TYR A 47 -3.75 -0.89 -1.25
C TYR A 47 -3.99 -0.15 0.06
N ASN A 48 -2.96 -0.17 0.91
CA ASN A 48 -2.84 0.68 2.09
C ASN A 48 -4.01 0.54 3.09
N ALA A 49 -4.64 -0.64 3.20
CA ALA A 49 -5.82 -0.84 4.05
C ALA A 49 -5.44 -1.13 5.52
N ILE A 50 -6.25 -0.70 6.48
CA ILE A 50 -6.05 -0.96 7.93
C ILE A 50 -7.34 -1.46 8.61
N PRO A 51 -8.01 -2.51 8.09
CA PRO A 51 -9.30 -2.95 8.64
C PRO A 51 -9.21 -3.39 10.11
N HIS A 52 -8.02 -3.79 10.57
CA HIS A 52 -7.74 -4.15 11.96
C HIS A 52 -7.64 -2.94 12.91
N LEU A 53 -7.62 -1.71 12.38
CA LEU A 53 -7.57 -0.45 13.15
C LEU A 53 -8.84 0.42 12.96
N ASP A 54 -9.93 -0.15 12.42
CA ASP A 54 -11.14 0.62 12.09
C ASP A 54 -12.00 1.00 13.32
N ALA A 55 -11.74 0.40 14.48
CA ALA A 55 -12.45 0.73 15.71
C ALA A 55 -12.00 2.10 16.26
N PRO A 56 -12.92 2.91 16.85
CA PRO A 56 -12.60 4.24 17.39
C PRO A 56 -11.42 4.26 18.37
N ALA A 57 -11.24 3.19 19.15
CA ALA A 57 -10.15 3.07 20.12
C ALA A 57 -8.74 3.08 19.52
N TYR A 58 -8.59 2.78 18.22
CA TYR A 58 -7.30 2.70 17.54
C TYR A 58 -7.00 3.92 16.64
N LYS A 59 -7.89 4.91 16.62
CA LYS A 59 -7.79 6.07 15.71
C LYS A 59 -6.44 6.79 15.83
N ASP A 60 -5.94 6.92 17.06
CA ASP A 60 -4.69 7.63 17.36
C ASP A 60 -3.43 6.78 17.12
N TRP A 61 -3.59 5.52 16.73
CA TRP A 61 -2.46 4.63 16.42
C TRP A 61 -2.02 4.73 14.96
N VAL A 62 -2.81 5.38 14.11
CA VAL A 62 -2.52 5.52 12.68
C VAL A 62 -1.54 6.66 12.44
N THR A 63 -0.38 6.32 11.90
CA THR A 63 0.67 7.24 11.46
C THR A 63 1.01 6.99 9.99
N TYR A 64 1.84 7.85 9.39
CA TYR A 64 2.16 7.82 7.96
C TYR A 64 3.67 7.86 7.75
N ALA A 65 4.11 7.36 6.58
CA ALA A 65 5.51 7.41 6.13
C ALA A 65 6.01 8.82 5.82
#